data_AF-A0A516P2V5-F1
#
_entry.id   AF-A0A516P2V5-F1
#
_cell.length_a   1.000
_cell.length_b   1.000
_cell.length_c   1.000
_cell.angle_alpha   90.00
_cell.angle_beta   90.00
_cell.angle_gamma   90.00
#
_symmetry.space_group_name_H-M   'P 1'
#
loop_
_entity.id
_entity.type
_entity.pdbx_description
1 polymer ?
#
loop_
_entity_poly.entity_id
_entity_poly.type
_entity_poly.pdbx_seq_one_letter_code
_entity_poly.pdbx_strand_id
1 'polypeptide(L)' 'METTLDIKKRIHDFVDQADERILRIFNAIISTEESELEGLSSEHKVIIDERLQEHKENPTSGKSWTDVKQELKSN' A
#
# COMPACT_ATOMS: atom_id res chain seq x y z
N MET A 1 -3.06 -11.18 31.96
CA MET A 1 -2.92 -10.88 30.53
C MET A 1 -2.01 -9.67 30.43
N GLU A 2 -0.97 -9.74 29.61
CA GLU A 2 -0.10 -8.58 29.35
C GLU A 2 -0.97 -7.52 28.65
N THR A 3 -1.03 -6.30 29.19
CA THR A 3 -1.80 -5.22 28.57
C THR A 3 -0.97 -4.55 27.48
N THR A 4 -1.63 -3.84 26.56
CA THR A 4 -0.93 -3.05 25.53
C THR A 4 0.05 -2.03 26.13
N LEU A 5 -0.27 -1.50 27.31
CA LEU A 5 0.61 -0.59 28.05
C LEU A 5 1.89 -1.29 28.52
N ASP A 6 1.78 -2.53 29.00
CA ASP A 6 2.92 -3.32 29.46
C ASP A 6 3.85 -3.66 28.29
N ILE A 7 3.28 -4.01 27.13
CA ILE A 7 4.03 -4.30 25.90
C ILE A 7 4.79 -3.05 25.44
N LYS A 8 4.12 -1.89 25.40
CA LYS A 8 4.74 -0.62 24.98
C LYS A 8 5.90 -0.22 25.89
N LYS A 9 5.72 -0.38 27.20
CA LYS A 9 6.75 -0.07 28.19
C LYS A 9 7.98 -0.98 28.01
N ARG A 10 7.77 -2.29 27.86
CA ARG A 10 8.86 -3.25 27.66
C ARG A 10 9.68 -2.97 26.40
N ILE A 11 9.00 -2.60 25.30
CA ILE A 11 9.70 -2.25 24.05
C ILE A 11 10.53 -0.99 24.24
N HIS A 12 10.00 0.05 24.89
CA HIS A 12 10.73 1.29 25.15
C HIS A 12 11.98 1.05 26.00
N ASP A 13 11.82 0.32 27.11
CA ASP A 13 12.91 -0.01 28.03
C ASP A 13 14.02 -0.81 27.33
N PHE A 14 13.66 -1.64 26.35
CA PHE A 14 14.61 -2.43 25.55
C PHE A 14 15.33 -1.59 24.49
N VAL A 15 14.61 -0.72 23.80
CA VAL A 15 15.17 0.18 22.77
C VAL A 15 16.19 1.14 23.38
N ASP A 16 15.93 1.64 24.59
CA ASP A 16 16.83 2.58 25.28
C ASP A 16 18.21 1.99 25.61
N GLN A 17 18.34 0.66 25.63
CA GLN A 17 19.57 -0.06 25.95
C GLN A 17 20.13 -0.83 24.75
N ALA A 18 19.46 -0.79 23.59
CA ALA A 18 19.81 -1.58 22.43
C ALA A 18 21.05 -1.05 21.71
N ASP A 19 21.83 -1.97 21.15
CA ASP A 19 22.95 -1.62 20.28
C ASP A 19 22.46 -1.18 18.88
N GLU A 20 23.36 -0.53 18.13
CA GLU A 20 23.04 0.00 16.80
C GLU A 20 22.54 -1.09 15.83
N ARG A 21 23.05 -2.32 15.95
CA ARG A 21 22.63 -3.43 15.09
C ARG A 21 21.16 -3.78 15.32
N ILE A 22 20.74 -3.86 16.58
CA ILE A 22 19.35 -4.15 16.96
C ILE A 22 18.44 -2.97 16.59
N LEU A 23 18.88 -1.72 16.78
CA LEU A 23 18.13 -0.53 16.37
C LEU A 23 17.89 -0.50 14.85
N ARG A 24 18.89 -0.88 14.04
CA ARG A 24 18.73 -1.01 12.57
C ARG A 24 17.69 -2.05 12.19
N ILE A 25 17.61 -3.16 12.93
CA ILE A 25 16.60 -4.20 12.71
C ILE A 25 15.21 -3.65 13.04
N PHE A 26 15.03 -3.00 14.19
CA PHE A 26 13.75 -2.35 14.52
C PHE A 26 13.34 -1.32 13.48
N ASN A 27 14.28 -0.48 13.03
CA ASN A 27 14.02 0.51 11.99
C ASN A 27 13.56 -0.15 10.68
N ALA A 28 14.21 -1.24 10.26
CA ALA A 28 13.80 -1.98 9.06
C ALA A 28 12.39 -2.58 9.19
N ILE A 29 12.03 -3.11 10.37
CA ILE A 29 10.69 -3.63 10.64
C ILE A 29 9.66 -2.50 10.57
N ILE A 30 9.90 -1.38 11.25
CA ILE A 30 9.01 -0.21 11.24
C ILE A 30 8.81 0.30 9.81
N SER A 31 9.89 0.52 9.06
CA SER A 31 9.80 0.99 7.68
C SER A 31 9.06 0.01 6.75
N THR A 32 9.18 -1.30 6.99
CA THR A 32 8.45 -2.31 6.21
C THR A 32 6.96 -2.24 6.52
N GLU A 33 6.57 -2.20 7.79
CA GLU A 33 5.17 -2.07 8.21
C GLU A 33 4.56 -0.72 7.75
N GLU A 34 5.34 0.37 7.81
CA GLU A 34 4.94 1.67 7.26
C GLU A 34 4.81 1.64 5.73
N SER A 35 5.66 0.89 5.02
CA SER A 35 5.52 0.70 3.57
C SER A 35 4.35 -0.20 3.19
N GLU A 36 3.96 -1.17 4.04
CA GLU A 36 2.71 -1.91 3.85
C GLU A 36 1.47 -1.04 4.15
N LEU A 37 1.64 0.02 4.96
CA LEU A 37 0.64 1.09 5.13
C LEU A 37 0.61 2.07 3.93
N GLU A 38 1.64 2.10 3.08
CA GLU A 38 1.61 2.74 1.75
C GLU A 38 0.78 1.91 0.74
N GLY A 39 -0.39 1.45 1.17
CA GLY A 39 -1.43 1.02 0.25
C GLY A 39 -1.95 2.20 -0.58
N LEU A 40 -2.73 1.91 -1.62
CA LEU A 40 -3.47 2.93 -2.35
C LEU A 40 -4.27 3.80 -1.37
N SER A 41 -4.18 5.13 -1.54
CA SER A 41 -5.02 6.05 -0.77
C SER A 41 -6.49 5.69 -0.93
N SER A 42 -7.32 6.09 0.03
CA SER A 42 -8.76 5.87 -0.04
C SER A 42 -9.37 6.43 -1.33
N GLU A 43 -8.89 7.59 -1.82
CA GLU A 43 -9.36 8.14 -3.10
C GLU A 43 -9.00 7.24 -4.27
N HIS A 44 -7.77 6.72 -4.31
CA HIS A 44 -7.35 5.81 -5.38
C HIS A 44 -8.14 4.50 -5.37
N LYS A 45 -8.47 3.97 -4.19
CA LYS A 45 -9.31 2.76 -4.06
C LYS A 45 -10.70 2.98 -4.63
N VAL A 46 -11.34 4.12 -4.30
CA VAL A 46 -12.66 4.49 -4.85
C VAL A 46 -12.64 4.53 -6.37
N ILE A 47 -11.64 5.19 -6.96
CA ILE A 47 -11.49 5.27 -8.43
C ILE A 47 -11.35 3.87 -9.06
N ILE A 48 -10.61 2.97 -8.42
CA ILE A 48 -10.43 1.59 -8.91
C ILE A 48 -11.73 0.80 -8.80
N ASP A 49 -12.46 0.94 -7.69
CA ASP A 49 -13.74 0.27 -7.50
C ASP A 49 -14.79 0.73 -8.51
N GLU A 50 -14.86 2.04 -8.79
CA GLU A 50 -15.72 2.62 -9.83
C GLU A 50 -15.39 2.04 -11.21
N ARG A 51 -14.11 2.07 -11.61
CA ARG A 51 -13.66 1.51 -12.90
C ARG A 51 -13.91 0.02 -13.01
N LEU A 52 -13.73 -0.72 -11.93
CA LEU A 52 -14.00 -2.15 -11.88
C LEU A 52 -15.49 -2.43 -12.07
N GLN A 53 -16.35 -1.62 -11.44
CA GLN A 53 -17.80 -1.73 -11.61
C GLN A 53 -18.22 -1.41 -13.05
N GLU A 54 -17.72 -0.32 -13.63
CA GLU A 54 -17.97 0.04 -15.03
C GLU A 54 -17.56 -1.09 -15.99
N HIS A 55 -16.41 -1.72 -15.75
CA HIS A 55 -15.95 -2.84 -16.58
C HIS A 55 -16.82 -4.08 -16.42
N LYS A 56 -17.30 -4.38 -15.21
CA LYS A 56 -18.23 -5.51 -14.98
C LYS A 56 -19.56 -5.30 -15.69
N GLU A 57 -20.08 -4.08 -15.68
CA GLU A 57 -21.32 -3.72 -16.35
C GLU A 57 -21.16 -3.64 -17.87
N ASN A 58 -20.01 -3.15 -18.34
CA ASN A 58 -19.72 -2.91 -19.74
C ASN A 58 -18.36 -3.49 -20.16
N PRO A 59 -18.21 -4.83 -20.20
CA PRO A 59 -16.92 -5.49 -20.44
C PRO A 59 -16.31 -5.20 -21.82
N THR A 60 -17.14 -4.79 -22.78
CA THR A 60 -16.74 -4.45 -24.16
C THR A 60 -16.65 -2.94 -24.42
N SER A 61 -16.83 -2.10 -23.39
CA SER A 61 -16.72 -0.63 -23.54
C SER A 61 -15.30 -0.16 -23.87
N GLY A 62 -14.29 -0.98 -23.56
CA GLY A 62 -12.90 -0.73 -23.92
C GLY A 62 -12.60 -1.01 -25.39
N LYS A 63 -11.64 -0.27 -25.95
CA LYS A 63 -11.06 -0.54 -27.27
C LYS A 63 -9.78 -1.36 -27.12
N SER A 64 -9.46 -2.18 -28.13
CA SER A 64 -8.15 -2.83 -28.14
C SER A 64 -7.05 -1.78 -28.31
N TRP A 65 -5.87 -2.06 -27.77
CA TRP A 65 -4.72 -1.17 -27.93
C TRP A 65 -4.36 -0.94 -29.40
N THR A 66 -4.57 -1.95 -30.25
CA THR A 66 -4.34 -1.85 -31.70
C THR A 66 -5.25 -0.80 -32.32
N ASP A 67 -6.54 -0.81 -31.98
CA ASP A 67 -7.53 0.14 -32.51
C ASP A 67 -7.21 1.58 -32.05
N VAL A 68 -6.91 1.75 -30.76
CA VAL A 68 -6.50 3.06 -30.20
C VAL A 68 -5.25 3.60 -30.90
N LYS A 69 -4.25 2.73 -31.11
CA LYS A 69 -3.00 3.12 -31.78
C LYS A 69 -3.20 3.47 -33.25
N GLN A 70 -4.14 2.84 -33.94
CA GLN A 70 -4.48 3.20 -35.32
C GLN A 70 -5.22 4.53 -35.40
N GLU A 71 -6.14 4.79 -34.47
CA GLU A 71 -6.90 6.04 -34.37
C GLU A 71 -5.98 7.24 -34.11
N LEU A 72 -5.01 7.09 -33.19
CA LEU A 72 -4.01 8.12 -32.89
C LEU A 72 -3.00 8.39 -34.01
N LYS A 73 -2.77 7.43 -34.90
CA LYS A 73 -1.88 7.59 -36.07
C LYS A 73 -2.59 8.21 -37.28
N SER A 74 -3.92 8.16 -37.29
CA SER A 74 -4.75 8.66 -38.38
C SER A 74 -5.21 10.11 -38.16
N ASN A 75 -4.92 10.69 -36.99
CA ASN A 75 -5.01 12.11 -36.67
C ASN A 75 -3.62 12.77 -36.75
#